data_AF-A0A382XKW7-F1
#
_entry.id   AF-A0A382XKW7-F1
#
_cell.length_a   1.000
_cell.length_b   1.000
_cell.length_c   1.000
_cell.angle_alpha   90.00
_cell.angle_beta   90.00
_cell.angle_gamma   90.00
#
_symmetry.space_group_name_H-M   'P 1'
#
loop_
_entity.id
_entity.type
_entity.pdbx_description
1 polymer ?
#
loop_
_entity_poly.entity_id
_entity_poly.type
_entity_poly.pdbx_seq_one_letter_code
_entity_poly.pdbx_strand_id
1 'polypeptide(L)'
;MGELVTGLVFSSMSSPPKESISKIDIVFGPQAALYGPDASQGLLNIIPKHPRHNTENEINFSASNLEKYRVGGRYSKIINEASSFDISFESYTAKELPYGNTERGFNGYYDEGENFVVINENDVYDEGEVFTDTENYYIAPLTFNRTTTLDTLHHDLYGELPTNRNYIRINYYHTLNNGNELNFASNFSTATGFAMGSYGPLFQDSFSSTTSIKYNSSNYAIRYTIINQKSNMAS
;
A
#
# COMPACT_ATOMS: atom_id res chain seq x y z
N MET A 1 -12.77 -3.43 4.42
CA MET A 1 -13.16 -4.03 3.13
C MET A 1 -12.14 -5.11 2.79
N GLY A 2 -12.57 -6.35 2.53
CA GLY A 2 -11.66 -7.41 2.09
C GLY A 2 -11.33 -7.30 0.60
N GLU A 3 -10.05 -7.34 0.25
CA GLU A 3 -9.57 -7.43 -1.14
C GLU A 3 -9.39 -8.90 -1.51
N LEU A 4 -9.99 -9.33 -2.61
CA LEU A 4 -9.77 -10.65 -3.20
C LEU A 4 -9.11 -10.54 -4.56
N VAL A 5 -8.23 -11.49 -4.87
CA VAL A 5 -7.83 -11.77 -6.25
C VAL A 5 -8.33 -13.15 -6.62
N THR A 6 -9.29 -13.22 -7.53
CA THR A 6 -9.97 -14.47 -7.94
C THR A 6 -10.59 -15.28 -6.79
N GLY A 7 -11.13 -14.60 -5.78
CA GLY A 7 -11.80 -15.26 -4.63
C GLY A 7 -10.87 -15.75 -3.52
N LEU A 8 -9.60 -15.34 -3.49
CA LEU A 8 -8.69 -15.53 -2.35
C LEU A 8 -8.56 -14.22 -1.59
N VAL A 9 -8.71 -14.21 -0.26
CA VAL A 9 -8.50 -13.03 0.58
C VAL A 9 -7.01 -12.70 0.61
N PHE A 10 -6.65 -11.49 0.18
CA PHE A 10 -5.30 -10.95 0.31
C PHE A 10 -5.26 -9.99 1.49
N SER A 11 -4.36 -10.26 2.44
CA SER A 11 -4.04 -9.33 3.51
C SER A 11 -3.00 -8.32 3.00
N SER A 12 -3.43 -7.05 2.90
CA SER A 12 -2.64 -5.82 2.95
C SER A 12 -1.17 -5.94 2.51
N MET A 13 -0.89 -5.66 1.24
CA MET A 13 0.25 -4.81 0.79
C MET A 13 0.59 -4.97 -0.70
N SER A 14 0.02 -5.94 -1.42
CA SER A 14 0.34 -6.08 -2.84
C SER A 14 -0.86 -6.44 -3.70
N SER A 15 -1.42 -5.42 -4.35
CA SER A 15 -2.34 -5.61 -5.47
C SER A 15 -1.56 -6.01 -6.72
N PRO A 16 -2.11 -6.87 -7.61
CA PRO A 16 -1.45 -7.20 -8.85
C PRO A 16 -1.23 -5.96 -9.75
N PRO A 17 -0.22 -5.98 -10.65
CA PRO A 17 0.06 -4.88 -11.56
C PRO A 17 -1.18 -4.59 -12.41
N LYS A 18 -1.50 -3.30 -12.61
CA LYS A 18 -2.68 -2.86 -13.37
C LYS A 18 -2.73 -3.47 -14.78
N GLU A 19 -1.56 -3.72 -15.38
CA GLU A 19 -1.39 -4.33 -16.70
C GLU A 19 -1.97 -5.76 -16.75
N SER A 20 -2.01 -6.44 -15.60
CA SER A 20 -2.54 -7.80 -15.44
C SER A 20 -4.02 -7.87 -15.07
N ILE A 21 -4.64 -6.74 -14.71
CA ILE A 21 -6.04 -6.69 -14.30
C ILE A 21 -6.92 -6.58 -15.54
N SER A 22 -7.93 -7.45 -15.63
CA SER A 22 -8.96 -7.37 -16.67
C SER A 22 -10.18 -6.60 -16.19
N LYS A 23 -10.61 -6.85 -14.96
CA LYS A 23 -11.83 -6.27 -14.36
C LYS A 23 -11.69 -6.22 -12.85
N ILE A 24 -12.34 -5.23 -12.24
CA ILE A 24 -12.53 -5.14 -10.79
C ILE A 24 -14.03 -5.15 -10.54
N ASP A 25 -14.49 -6.08 -9.70
CA ASP A 25 -15.87 -6.18 -9.25
C ASP A 25 -15.96 -5.67 -7.81
N ILE A 26 -16.90 -4.74 -7.56
CA ILE A 26 -17.14 -4.17 -6.25
C ILE A 26 -18.57 -4.51 -5.84
N VAL A 27 -18.72 -5.12 -4.66
CA VAL A 27 -20.02 -5.46 -4.08
C VAL A 27 -20.17 -4.70 -2.77
N PHE A 28 -21.18 -3.83 -2.70
CA PHE A 28 -21.49 -3.06 -1.50
C PHE A 28 -22.40 -3.83 -0.55
N GLY A 29 -22.17 -3.69 0.75
CA GLY A 29 -22.97 -4.30 1.81
C GLY A 29 -22.44 -5.65 2.31
N PRO A 30 -22.98 -6.19 3.41
CA PRO A 30 -22.44 -7.37 4.07
C PRO A 30 -22.58 -8.62 3.19
N GLN A 31 -21.46 -9.30 2.90
CA GLN A 31 -21.41 -10.52 2.09
C GLN A 31 -20.87 -11.72 2.88
N ALA A 32 -21.12 -11.75 4.19
CA ALA A 32 -20.54 -12.73 5.11
C ALA A 32 -20.89 -14.20 4.77
N ALA A 33 -22.05 -14.44 4.15
CA ALA A 33 -22.48 -15.78 3.75
C ALA A 33 -21.74 -16.34 2.53
N LEU A 34 -21.27 -15.47 1.62
CA LEU A 34 -20.62 -15.88 0.37
C LEU A 34 -19.09 -15.84 0.46
N TYR A 35 -18.54 -14.95 1.30
CA TYR A 35 -17.10 -14.69 1.35
C TYR A 35 -16.49 -14.76 2.77
N GLY A 36 -17.28 -15.12 3.78
CA GLY A 36 -16.81 -15.26 5.16
C GLY A 36 -16.87 -13.96 5.98
N PRO A 37 -16.52 -14.03 7.26
CA PRO A 37 -16.74 -12.95 8.23
C PRO A 37 -16.04 -11.62 7.88
N ASP A 38 -15.00 -11.66 7.05
CA ASP A 38 -14.22 -10.48 6.65
C ASP A 38 -14.91 -9.58 5.61
N ALA A 39 -16.06 -10.01 5.07
CA ALA A 39 -16.85 -9.26 4.08
C ALA A 39 -17.98 -8.41 4.71
N SER A 40 -17.77 -7.87 5.90
CA SER A 40 -18.78 -7.12 6.67
C SER A 40 -19.20 -5.78 6.05
N GLN A 41 -18.29 -5.12 5.32
CA GLN A 41 -18.52 -3.82 4.68
C GLN A 41 -18.62 -3.91 3.14
N GLY A 42 -18.57 -5.11 2.58
CA GLY A 42 -18.50 -5.33 1.13
C GLY A 42 -17.20 -5.99 0.70
N LEU A 43 -17.09 -6.20 -0.62
CA LEU A 43 -16.04 -6.99 -1.26
C LEU A 43 -15.50 -6.27 -2.49
N LEU A 44 -14.17 -6.30 -2.65
CA LEU A 44 -13.50 -5.97 -3.90
C LEU A 44 -12.87 -7.25 -4.45
N ASN A 45 -13.21 -7.63 -5.69
CA ASN A 45 -12.63 -8.78 -6.37
C ASN A 45 -11.91 -8.36 -7.66
N ILE A 46 -10.62 -8.66 -7.73
CA ILE A 46 -9.77 -8.42 -8.88
C ILE A 46 -9.74 -9.67 -9.76
N ILE A 47 -10.10 -9.49 -11.03
CA ILE A 47 -10.11 -10.53 -12.05
C ILE A 47 -8.94 -10.27 -13.02
N PRO A 48 -7.91 -11.13 -13.04
CA PRO A 48 -6.77 -10.97 -13.93
C PRO A 48 -7.10 -11.37 -15.37
N LYS A 49 -6.35 -10.82 -16.33
CA LYS A 49 -6.41 -11.20 -17.75
C LYS A 49 -6.01 -12.67 -17.91
N HIS A 50 -6.68 -13.36 -18.82
CA HIS A 50 -6.40 -14.76 -19.15
C HIS A 50 -5.68 -14.86 -20.51
N PRO A 51 -4.55 -15.58 -20.64
CA PRO A 51 -3.78 -15.67 -21.87
C PRO A 51 -4.57 -16.10 -23.11
N ARG A 52 -5.59 -16.94 -22.95
CA ARG A 52 -6.45 -17.38 -24.07
C ARG A 52 -7.38 -16.30 -24.63
N HIS A 53 -7.69 -15.27 -23.84
CA HIS A 53 -8.56 -14.18 -24.26
C HIS A 53 -7.77 -12.89 -24.51
N ASN A 54 -6.60 -12.75 -23.89
CA ASN A 54 -5.71 -11.62 -24.08
C ASN A 54 -4.23 -12.06 -23.98
N THR A 55 -3.56 -12.05 -25.13
CA THR A 55 -2.12 -12.31 -25.27
C THR A 55 -1.29 -11.02 -25.37
N GLU A 56 -1.88 -9.87 -25.06
CA GLU A 56 -1.18 -8.60 -25.19
C GLU A 56 -0.12 -8.48 -24.10
N ASN A 57 1.05 -8.04 -24.53
CA ASN A 57 2.18 -7.78 -23.66
C ASN A 57 2.27 -6.27 -23.48
N GLU A 58 2.41 -5.84 -22.23
CA GLU A 58 2.43 -4.43 -21.89
C GLU A 58 3.56 -4.19 -20.91
N ILE A 59 4.22 -3.05 -21.06
CA ILE A 59 5.14 -2.52 -20.08
C ILE A 59 4.78 -1.07 -19.84
N ASN A 60 4.76 -0.67 -18.58
CA ASN A 60 4.38 0.66 -18.14
C ASN A 60 5.45 1.20 -17.22
N PHE A 61 5.82 2.45 -17.47
CA PHE A 61 6.71 3.21 -16.62
C PHE A 61 5.98 4.47 -16.18
N SER A 62 6.07 4.81 -14.89
CA SER A 62 5.59 6.10 -14.40
C SER A 62 6.61 6.71 -13.47
N ALA A 63 6.91 7.98 -13.71
CA ALA A 63 7.67 8.84 -12.81
C ALA A 63 6.78 10.02 -12.42
N SER A 64 6.96 10.53 -11.21
CA SER A 64 6.24 11.70 -10.70
C SER A 64 7.22 12.69 -10.07
N ASN A 65 6.82 13.95 -9.98
CA ASN A 65 7.60 15.02 -9.33
C ASN A 65 7.81 14.79 -7.82
N LEU A 66 7.12 13.80 -7.24
CA LEU A 66 7.20 13.43 -5.82
C LEU A 66 8.14 12.24 -5.58
N GLU A 67 9.16 12.08 -6.41
CA GLU A 67 10.10 10.95 -6.36
C GLU A 67 9.40 9.57 -6.32
N LYS A 68 8.28 9.46 -7.05
CA LYS A 68 7.53 8.20 -7.20
C LYS A 68 7.85 7.58 -8.55
N TYR A 69 8.41 6.37 -8.51
CA TYR A 69 8.80 5.59 -9.67
C TYR A 69 8.08 4.25 -9.65
N ARG A 70 7.52 3.86 -10.80
CA ARG A 70 6.90 2.55 -10.99
C ARG A 70 7.34 1.99 -12.33
N VAL A 71 7.69 0.72 -12.32
CA VAL A 71 7.75 -0.10 -13.53
C VAL A 71 6.83 -1.29 -13.33
N GLY A 72 5.92 -1.51 -14.27
CA GLY A 72 5.01 -2.64 -14.28
C GLY A 72 5.01 -3.29 -15.65
N GLY A 73 4.80 -4.59 -15.70
CA GLY A 73 4.72 -5.28 -16.97
C GLY A 73 3.96 -6.58 -16.89
N ARG A 74 3.46 -6.99 -18.05
CA ARG A 74 2.82 -8.27 -18.28
C ARG A 74 3.35 -8.88 -19.56
N TYR A 75 3.70 -10.15 -19.46
CA TYR A 75 4.06 -11.00 -20.59
C TYR A 75 3.18 -12.25 -20.59
N SER A 76 2.45 -12.47 -21.67
CA SER A 76 1.48 -13.56 -21.80
C SER A 76 1.60 -14.21 -23.17
N LYS A 77 1.63 -15.54 -23.20
CA LYS A 77 1.76 -16.28 -24.45
C LYS A 77 1.07 -17.65 -24.38
N ILE A 78 0.43 -17.99 -25.48
CA ILE A 78 -0.10 -19.32 -25.74
C ILE A 78 1.04 -20.15 -26.33
N ILE A 79 1.43 -21.22 -25.65
CA ILE A 79 2.53 -22.11 -26.06
C ILE A 79 2.01 -23.08 -27.13
N ASN A 80 0.82 -23.63 -26.89
CA ASN A 80 0.09 -24.52 -27.77
C ASN A 80 -1.41 -24.41 -27.47
N GLU A 81 -2.26 -25.12 -28.20
CA GLU A 81 -3.72 -25.08 -28.01
C GLU A 81 -4.14 -25.44 -26.56
N ALA A 82 -3.40 -26.37 -25.93
CA ALA A 82 -3.65 -26.81 -24.57
C ALA A 82 -2.98 -25.95 -23.50
N SER A 83 -1.89 -25.25 -23.77
CA SER A 83 -1.02 -24.67 -22.73
C SER A 83 -0.74 -23.20 -22.98
N SER A 84 -0.84 -22.39 -21.92
CA SER A 84 -0.51 -20.97 -21.96
C SER A 84 0.12 -20.53 -20.66
N PHE A 85 0.88 -19.44 -20.69
CA PHE A 85 1.49 -18.86 -19.50
C PHE A 85 1.29 -17.36 -19.47
N ASP A 86 1.28 -16.83 -18.25
CA ASP A 86 1.13 -15.43 -17.91
C ASP A 86 2.14 -15.07 -16.83
N ILE A 87 2.95 -14.06 -17.07
CA ILE A 87 3.89 -13.50 -16.11
C ILE A 87 3.56 -12.03 -15.98
N SER A 88 3.44 -11.55 -14.74
CA SER A 88 3.27 -10.14 -14.45
C SER A 88 4.22 -9.75 -13.33
N PHE A 89 4.77 -8.54 -13.44
CA PHE A 89 5.70 -8.01 -12.46
C PHE A 89 5.45 -6.52 -12.25
N GLU A 90 5.82 -6.04 -11.07
CA GLU A 90 5.83 -4.63 -10.76
C GLU A 90 6.91 -4.34 -9.71
N SER A 91 7.60 -3.22 -9.91
CA SER A 91 8.44 -2.60 -8.91
C SER A 91 7.99 -1.15 -8.73
N TYR A 92 7.85 -0.75 -7.48
CA TYR A 92 7.35 0.57 -7.10
C TYR A 92 8.22 1.12 -5.97
N THR A 93 8.69 2.33 -6.15
CA THR A 93 9.38 3.11 -5.13
C THR A 93 8.69 4.46 -5.02
N ALA A 94 8.40 4.88 -3.80
CA ALA A 94 7.87 6.20 -3.55
C ALA A 94 8.43 6.76 -2.26
N LYS A 95 8.57 8.07 -2.23
CA LYS A 95 8.68 8.83 -0.98
C LYS A 95 7.36 9.55 -0.73
N GLU A 96 7.01 9.69 0.53
CA GLU A 96 5.91 10.58 0.92
C GLU A 96 6.29 12.04 0.70
N LEU A 97 5.26 12.90 0.63
CA LEU A 97 5.47 14.34 0.53
C LEU A 97 6.12 14.84 1.82
N PRO A 98 7.17 15.68 1.75
CA PRO A 98 7.62 16.42 2.91
C PRO A 98 6.52 17.43 3.26
N TYR A 99 5.87 17.27 4.40
CA TYR A 99 4.83 18.18 4.87
C TYR A 99 5.42 19.40 5.61
N GLY A 100 6.66 19.80 5.28
CA GLY A 100 7.33 20.98 5.88
C GLY A 100 7.83 20.78 7.32
N ASN A 101 7.74 19.57 7.85
CA ASN A 101 8.15 19.17 9.19
C ASN A 101 9.62 18.66 9.27
N THR A 102 10.33 18.68 8.15
CA THR A 102 11.74 18.27 8.02
C THR A 102 12.68 19.41 7.69
N GLU A 103 12.15 20.63 7.55
CA GLU A 103 12.98 21.82 7.32
C GLU A 103 13.66 22.19 8.64
N ARG A 104 14.99 22.01 8.69
CA ARG A 104 15.82 22.58 9.75
C ARG A 104 15.60 24.09 9.78
N GLY A 105 15.44 24.67 10.96
CA GLY A 105 15.61 26.11 11.13
C GLY A 105 16.94 26.58 10.53
N PHE A 106 17.06 27.88 10.26
CA PHE A 106 18.26 28.48 9.65
C PHE A 106 19.58 28.22 10.44
N ASN A 107 19.46 27.70 11.67
CA ASN A 107 20.53 27.27 12.57
C ASN A 107 21.06 25.84 12.33
N GLY A 108 20.41 25.05 11.47
CA GLY A 108 20.83 23.69 11.13
C GLY A 108 20.52 22.61 12.17
N TYR A 109 19.58 22.81 13.10
CA TYR A 109 19.09 21.77 14.02
C TYR A 109 17.64 21.35 13.69
N TYR A 110 17.26 20.15 14.15
CA TYR A 110 15.85 19.75 14.22
C TYR A 110 15.28 20.39 15.48
N ASP A 111 14.15 21.09 15.38
CA ASP A 111 13.52 21.74 16.54
C ASP A 111 12.81 20.68 17.40
N GLU A 112 13.59 19.88 18.13
CA GLU A 112 13.11 19.19 19.33
C GLU A 112 13.22 20.16 20.51
N GLY A 113 12.07 20.51 21.08
CA GLY A 113 11.98 21.19 22.37
C GLY A 113 12.39 22.66 22.31
N GLU A 114 11.45 23.54 22.00
CA GLU A 114 11.61 24.94 22.35
C GLU A 114 11.79 25.07 23.87
N ASN A 115 12.84 25.78 24.30
CA ASN A 115 13.00 26.14 25.70
C ASN A 115 11.94 27.18 26.05
N PHE A 116 10.99 26.80 26.90
CA PHE A 116 10.12 27.75 27.58
C PHE A 116 10.93 28.47 28.67
N VAL A 117 10.68 29.77 28.86
CA VAL A 117 11.23 30.50 30.00
C VAL A 117 10.32 30.24 31.19
N VAL A 118 10.76 29.32 32.05
CA VAL A 118 10.08 29.00 33.32
C VAL A 118 10.08 30.24 34.21
N ILE A 119 8.90 30.73 34.58
CA ILE A 119 8.79 31.92 35.42
C ILE A 119 8.83 31.54 36.92
N ASN A 120 8.72 30.24 37.22
CA ASN A 120 8.46 29.67 38.54
C ASN A 120 9.39 28.50 38.96
N GLU A 121 10.60 28.40 38.38
CA GLU A 121 11.67 27.44 38.75
C GLU A 121 11.25 25.96 38.87
N ASN A 122 10.16 25.54 38.22
CA ASN A 122 9.62 24.17 38.33
C ASN A 122 9.95 23.26 37.13
N ASP A 123 10.62 23.77 36.09
CA ASP A 123 10.94 23.06 34.83
C ASP A 123 9.73 22.34 34.19
N VAL A 124 8.51 22.84 34.41
CA VAL A 124 7.26 22.28 33.86
C VAL A 124 6.42 23.41 33.25
N TYR A 125 5.95 23.22 32.02
CA TYR A 125 5.10 24.20 31.32
C TYR A 125 3.78 24.44 32.07
N ASP A 126 3.49 25.70 32.37
CA ASP A 126 2.24 26.15 32.96
C ASP A 126 1.43 27.05 32.01
N GLU A 127 0.10 27.00 32.10
CA GLU A 127 -0.82 27.79 31.28
C GLU A 127 -0.68 29.29 31.63
N GLY A 128 0.12 30.03 30.86
CA GLY A 128 0.43 31.44 31.07
C GLY A 128 1.88 31.86 30.77
N GLU A 129 2.77 30.90 30.51
CA GLU A 129 4.16 31.18 30.15
C GLU A 129 4.32 31.59 28.67
N VAL A 130 5.31 32.47 28.40
CA VAL A 130 5.52 33.09 27.09
C VAL A 130 6.66 32.38 26.36
N PHE A 131 6.40 31.94 25.13
CA PHE A 131 7.42 31.47 24.20
C PHE A 131 8.24 32.66 23.70
N THR A 132 9.55 32.65 23.92
CA THR A 132 10.46 33.62 23.30
C THR A 132 11.29 32.93 22.23
N ASP A 133 10.83 33.03 20.99
CA ASP A 133 11.66 32.80 19.81
C ASP A 133 12.70 33.91 19.73
N THR A 134 13.98 33.55 19.86
CA THR A 134 15.07 34.54 19.90
C THR A 134 15.53 34.96 18.49
N GLU A 135 14.92 34.45 17.41
CA GLU A 135 15.25 34.83 16.03
C GLU A 135 14.09 35.39 15.18
N ASN A 136 12.89 35.60 15.75
CA ASN A 136 11.82 36.32 15.05
C ASN A 136 11.73 37.80 15.44
N TYR A 137 12.50 38.65 14.77
CA TYR A 137 12.24 40.10 14.77
C TYR A 137 11.08 40.43 13.84
N TYR A 138 9.84 40.24 14.32
CA TYR A 138 8.69 40.95 13.78
C TYR A 138 7.86 41.52 14.91
N ILE A 139 8.09 42.80 15.20
CA ILE A 139 7.26 43.59 16.10
C ILE A 139 5.92 43.85 15.39
N ALA A 140 4.91 43.04 15.66
CA ALA A 140 3.53 43.43 15.37
C ALA A 140 2.93 44.07 16.64
N PRO A 141 2.41 45.30 16.58
CA PRO A 141 1.73 45.89 17.73
C PRO A 141 0.46 45.06 18.03
N LEU A 142 0.34 44.66 19.30
CA LEU A 142 -0.82 44.02 19.89
C LEU A 142 -2.11 44.72 19.45
N THR A 143 -2.78 44.16 18.45
CA THR A 143 -4.17 44.49 18.14
C THR A 143 -4.97 43.21 18.35
N PHE A 144 -5.74 43.20 19.43
CA PHE A 144 -6.64 42.12 19.81
C PHE A 144 -7.75 42.01 18.76
N ASN A 145 -7.53 41.22 17.71
CA ASN A 145 -8.54 40.92 16.71
C ASN A 145 -9.05 39.49 16.91
N ARG A 146 -10.27 39.42 17.45
CA ARG A 146 -11.02 38.20 17.70
C ARG A 146 -11.51 37.62 16.37
N THR A 147 -10.62 36.95 15.65
CA THR A 147 -11.01 36.06 14.54
C THR A 147 -10.42 34.69 14.84
N THR A 148 -11.29 33.79 15.27
CA THR A 148 -10.98 32.39 15.56
C THR A 148 -10.48 31.69 14.31
N THR A 149 -9.17 31.70 14.08
CA THR A 149 -8.51 30.62 13.36
C THR A 149 -8.04 29.65 14.42
N LEU A 150 -8.76 28.53 14.55
CA LEU A 150 -8.26 27.39 15.32
C LEU A 150 -6.86 27.11 14.81
N ASP A 151 -5.88 27.21 15.70
CA ASP A 151 -4.56 26.65 15.47
C ASP A 151 -4.73 25.14 15.62
N THR A 152 -5.16 24.49 14.53
CA THR A 152 -5.22 23.04 14.49
C THR A 152 -3.79 22.53 14.50
N LEU A 153 -3.45 21.69 15.48
CA LEU A 153 -2.23 20.89 15.54
C LEU A 153 -1.79 20.45 14.13
N HIS A 154 -0.78 21.13 13.57
CA HIS A 154 -0.25 20.88 12.23
C HIS A 154 1.26 20.65 12.26
N HIS A 155 1.73 19.80 13.15
CA HIS A 155 3.06 19.22 13.01
C HIS A 155 2.92 17.70 13.08
N ASP A 156 2.76 17.07 11.92
CA ASP A 156 3.01 15.63 11.84
C ASP A 156 4.49 15.44 12.21
N LEU A 157 4.81 14.59 13.19
CA LEU A 157 6.16 14.44 13.75
C LEU A 157 7.14 13.64 12.85
N TYR A 158 6.79 13.36 11.59
CA TYR A 158 7.40 12.30 10.81
C TYR A 158 7.99 12.78 9.48
N GLY A 159 9.28 12.53 9.27
CA GLY A 159 9.94 12.82 7.99
C GLY A 159 9.51 11.92 6.83
N GLU A 160 10.05 12.16 5.64
CA GLU A 160 9.72 11.41 4.42
C GLU A 160 9.83 9.89 4.62
N LEU A 161 8.71 9.16 4.43
CA LEU A 161 8.67 7.72 4.62
C LEU A 161 8.87 6.99 3.28
N PRO A 162 10.00 6.30 3.06
CA PRO A 162 10.22 5.56 1.82
C PRO A 162 9.37 4.29 1.81
N THR A 163 8.73 4.02 0.68
CA THR A 163 8.00 2.78 0.40
C THR A 163 8.58 2.11 -0.83
N ASN A 164 8.94 0.84 -0.71
CA ASN A 164 9.36 -0.02 -1.81
C ASN A 164 8.48 -1.26 -1.88
N ARG A 165 8.00 -1.59 -3.08
CA ARG A 165 7.23 -2.80 -3.34
C ARG A 165 7.77 -3.49 -4.57
N ASN A 166 7.93 -4.80 -4.49
CA ASN A 166 8.16 -5.66 -5.62
C ASN A 166 7.10 -6.76 -5.65
N TYR A 167 6.57 -7.02 -6.82
CA TYR A 167 5.55 -8.04 -7.04
C TYR A 167 5.89 -8.83 -8.29
N ILE A 168 5.78 -10.15 -8.20
CA ILE A 168 5.91 -11.06 -9.32
C ILE A 168 4.81 -12.11 -9.20
N ARG A 169 4.10 -12.33 -10.30
CA ARG A 169 3.10 -13.37 -10.44
C ARG A 169 3.34 -14.16 -11.71
N ILE A 170 3.28 -15.47 -11.58
CA ILE A 170 3.43 -16.43 -12.67
C ILE A 170 2.20 -17.33 -12.65
N ASN A 171 1.59 -17.52 -13.81
CA ASN A 171 0.50 -18.48 -14.01
C ASN A 171 0.80 -19.35 -15.22
N TYR A 172 0.47 -20.62 -15.08
CA TYR A 172 0.53 -21.60 -16.15
C TYR A 172 -0.82 -22.31 -16.22
N TYR A 173 -1.43 -22.26 -17.40
CA TYR A 173 -2.72 -22.85 -17.67
C TYR A 173 -2.55 -24.01 -18.65
N HIS A 174 -3.19 -25.14 -18.34
CA HIS A 174 -3.23 -26.31 -19.19
C HIS A 174 -4.67 -26.83 -19.32
N THR A 175 -5.15 -26.97 -20.54
CA THR A 175 -6.46 -27.56 -20.85
C THR A 175 -6.26 -29.00 -21.27
N LEU A 176 -6.93 -29.88 -20.54
CA LEU A 176 -7.01 -31.30 -20.80
C LEU A 176 -7.92 -31.55 -22.01
N ASN A 177 -7.77 -32.72 -22.64
CA ASN A 177 -8.54 -33.11 -23.84
C ASN A 177 -10.06 -33.09 -23.64
N ASN A 178 -10.54 -33.19 -22.40
CA ASN A 178 -11.95 -33.13 -22.03
C ASN A 178 -12.45 -31.69 -21.81
N GLY A 179 -11.65 -30.67 -22.11
CA GLY A 179 -11.98 -29.26 -21.92
C GLY A 179 -11.75 -28.73 -20.49
N ASN A 180 -11.36 -29.58 -19.54
CA ASN A 180 -11.07 -29.16 -18.17
C ASN A 180 -9.74 -28.41 -18.11
N GLU A 181 -9.63 -27.48 -17.17
CA GLU A 181 -8.47 -26.61 -17.04
C GLU A 181 -7.76 -26.80 -15.70
N LEU A 182 -6.44 -26.96 -15.79
CA LEU A 182 -5.51 -26.88 -14.67
C LEU A 182 -4.80 -25.54 -14.72
N ASN A 183 -4.70 -24.87 -13.58
CA ASN A 183 -3.93 -23.65 -13.41
C ASN A 183 -2.96 -23.80 -12.24
N PHE A 184 -1.70 -23.49 -12.49
CA PHE A 184 -0.65 -23.40 -11.50
C PHE A 184 -0.25 -21.93 -11.39
N ALA A 185 -0.44 -21.34 -10.21
CA ALA A 185 -0.18 -19.93 -9.98
C ALA A 185 0.75 -19.74 -8.79
N SER A 186 1.81 -18.96 -8.97
CA SER A 186 2.71 -18.56 -7.89
C SER A 186 2.84 -17.05 -7.86
N ASN A 187 2.75 -16.48 -6.66
CA ASN A 187 2.87 -15.06 -6.40
C ASN A 187 3.95 -14.85 -5.35
N PHE A 188 4.78 -13.84 -5.57
CA PHE A 188 5.80 -13.39 -4.65
C PHE A 188 5.67 -11.88 -4.55
N SER A 189 5.56 -11.38 -3.33
CA SER A 189 5.51 -9.95 -3.07
C SER A 189 6.42 -9.61 -1.91
N THR A 190 7.26 -8.60 -2.10
CA THR A 190 8.02 -7.97 -1.03
C THR A 190 7.56 -6.54 -0.92
N ALA A 191 7.35 -6.07 0.29
CA ALA A 191 7.03 -4.69 0.52
C ALA A 191 7.71 -4.22 1.81
N THR A 192 8.43 -3.12 1.69
CA THR A 192 8.98 -2.37 2.82
C THR A 192 8.41 -0.98 2.77
N GLY A 193 7.99 -0.46 3.91
CA GLY A 193 7.52 0.91 3.98
C GLY A 193 6.81 1.20 5.27
N PHE A 194 6.35 2.43 5.40
CA PHE A 194 5.57 2.84 6.56
C PHE A 194 4.11 2.95 6.17
N ALA A 195 3.23 2.43 7.02
CA ALA A 195 1.79 2.61 6.90
C ALA A 195 1.31 3.50 8.05
N MET A 196 0.56 4.55 7.75
CA MET A 196 -0.12 5.33 8.79
C MET A 196 -1.23 4.48 9.41
N GLY A 197 -1.07 4.10 10.67
CA GLY A 197 -2.13 3.51 11.49
C GLY A 197 -2.77 4.55 12.41
N SER A 198 -3.87 4.18 13.06
CA SER A 198 -4.57 5.04 14.04
C SER A 198 -3.72 5.42 15.27
N TYR A 199 -2.54 4.81 15.43
CA TYR A 199 -1.60 5.02 16.53
C TYR A 199 -0.21 5.54 16.08
N GLY A 200 -0.06 5.95 14.81
CA GLY A 200 1.21 6.44 14.25
C GLY A 200 1.73 5.61 13.06
N PRO A 201 2.91 5.95 12.52
CA PRO A 201 3.52 5.24 11.39
C PRO A 201 4.05 3.88 11.85
N LEU A 202 3.61 2.84 11.15
CA LEU A 202 4.03 1.46 11.34
C LEU A 202 5.03 1.09 10.25
N PHE A 203 6.28 0.84 10.62
CA PHE A 203 7.23 0.22 9.69
C PHE A 203 6.81 -1.24 9.45
N GLN A 204 6.62 -1.57 8.18
CA GLN A 204 6.25 -2.91 7.75
C GLN A 204 7.25 -3.39 6.71
N ASP A 205 8.06 -4.38 7.09
CA ASP A 205 8.80 -5.23 6.17
C ASP A 205 8.06 -6.57 6.06
N SER A 206 7.63 -6.89 4.86
CA SER A 206 6.84 -8.07 4.59
C SER A 206 7.31 -8.80 3.34
N PHE A 207 7.40 -10.11 3.48
CA PHE A 207 7.49 -11.06 2.39
C PHE A 207 6.23 -11.92 2.40
N SER A 208 5.57 -12.03 1.26
CA SER A 208 4.47 -12.96 1.06
C SER A 208 4.73 -13.78 -0.19
N SER A 209 4.54 -15.09 -0.07
CA SER A 209 4.54 -16.01 -1.20
C SER A 209 3.28 -16.85 -1.15
N THR A 210 2.59 -16.94 -2.28
CA THR A 210 1.38 -17.76 -2.40
C THR A 210 1.49 -18.64 -3.62
N THR A 211 1.44 -19.95 -3.43
CA THR A 211 1.41 -20.94 -4.51
C THR A 211 0.06 -21.62 -4.50
N SER A 212 -0.57 -21.76 -5.66
CA SER A 212 -1.87 -22.40 -5.79
C SER A 212 -1.96 -23.28 -7.03
N ILE A 213 -2.75 -24.35 -6.88
CA ILE A 213 -3.15 -25.24 -7.96
C ILE A 213 -4.67 -25.19 -8.02
N LYS A 214 -5.22 -24.94 -9.20
CA LYS A 214 -6.65 -24.91 -9.45
C LYS A 214 -6.99 -25.89 -10.56
N TYR A 215 -8.04 -26.67 -10.35
CA TYR A 215 -8.66 -27.50 -11.37
C TYR A 215 -10.10 -27.02 -11.57
N ASN A 216 -10.48 -26.77 -12.82
CA ASN A 216 -11.84 -26.41 -13.21
C ASN A 216 -12.36 -27.40 -14.25
N SER A 217 -13.59 -27.86 -14.03
CA SER A 217 -14.39 -28.63 -14.98
C SER A 217 -15.79 -28.01 -15.07
N SER A 218 -16.64 -28.54 -15.93
CA SER A 218 -18.03 -28.05 -16.07
C SER A 218 -18.86 -28.17 -14.79
N ASN A 219 -18.54 -29.12 -13.91
CA ASN A 219 -19.35 -29.44 -12.72
C ASN A 219 -18.62 -29.20 -11.40
N TYR A 220 -17.28 -29.18 -11.41
CA TYR A 220 -16.46 -29.10 -10.20
C TYR A 220 -15.31 -28.13 -10.40
N ALA A 221 -15.03 -27.34 -9.37
CA ALA A 221 -13.84 -26.54 -9.25
C ALA A 221 -13.17 -26.84 -7.91
N ILE A 222 -11.88 -27.12 -7.93
CA ILE A 222 -11.07 -27.37 -6.74
C ILE A 222 -9.87 -26.44 -6.79
N ARG A 223 -9.55 -25.80 -5.68
CA ARG A 223 -8.34 -25.00 -5.53
C ARG A 223 -7.64 -25.40 -4.24
N TYR A 224 -6.34 -25.59 -4.34
CA TYR A 224 -5.45 -25.74 -3.21
C TYR A 224 -4.45 -24.59 -3.21
N THR A 225 -4.27 -23.93 -2.07
CA THR A 225 -3.42 -22.75 -1.94
C THR A 225 -2.54 -22.90 -0.69
N ILE A 226 -1.24 -22.65 -0.86
CA ILE A 226 -0.25 -22.53 0.21
C ILE A 226 0.14 -21.06 0.29
N ILE A 227 0.06 -20.49 1.50
CA ILE A 227 0.44 -19.11 1.77
C ILE A 227 1.57 -19.12 2.79
N ASN A 228 2.67 -18.47 2.46
CA ASN A 228 3.80 -18.22 3.36
C ASN A 228 3.93 -16.71 3.52
N GLN A 229 3.75 -16.23 4.74
CA GLN A 229 3.93 -14.81 5.07
C GLN A 229 4.98 -14.69 6.15
N LYS A 230 5.92 -13.79 5.95
CA LYS A 230 6.88 -13.36 6.95
C LYS A 230 6.77 -11.85 7.06
N SER A 231 6.41 -11.37 8.25
CA SER A 231 6.49 -9.96 8.59
C SER A 231 7.56 -9.81 9.66
N ASN A 232 8.51 -8.91 9.42
CA ASN A 232 9.43 -8.47 10.46
C ASN A 232 8.79 -7.21 11.06
N MET A 233 8.23 -7.33 12.27
CA MET A 233 7.89 -6.15 13.06
C MET A 233 9.18 -5.71 13.78
N ALA A 234 9.55 -4.44 13.65
CA ALA A 234 10.61 -3.89 14.48
C ALA A 234 10.17 -3.98 15.95
N SER A 235 10.94 -4.70 16.76
CA SER A 235 10.77 -4.83 18.22
C SER A 235 11.29 -3.62 18.97
#